data_AF-A0A0L0CEV7-F1
#
_entry.id   AF-A0A0L0CEV7-F1
#
_cell.length_a   1.000
_cell.length_b   1.000
_cell.length_c   1.000
_cell.angle_alpha   90.00
_cell.angle_beta   90.00
_cell.angle_gamma   90.00
#
_symmetry.space_group_name_H-M   'P 1'
#
loop_
_entity.id
_entity.type
_entity.pdbx_description
1 polymer ?
#
loop_
_entity_poly.entity_id
_entity_poly.type
_entity_poly.pdbx_seq_one_letter_code
_entity_poly.pdbx_strand_id
1 'polypeptide(L)'
;MDTQSSTIIDQISQNPFLLAHIFKFLTCQELLKLAKICENFHDLIVNHIWKLKYENLHILEFMSKYIISNVTPNEILLEKDYKEFLQLNVNNIKQLKISTFSMLNKCSITFQLNLEFSNLSELSVRDVKFMADDIKCITRNFPYLRKFDIKNCFRANGAAIHTMKDLDNDIFERLMHLEVLKIEHTFQNVYYRKQL
;
A
#
# COMPACT_ATOMS: atom_id res chain seq x y z
N MET A 1 -40.21 19.93 -20.22
CA MET A 1 -39.39 18.85 -19.62
C MET A 1 -38.27 19.57 -18.91
N ASP A 2 -38.04 19.42 -17.60
CA ASP A 2 -36.73 19.71 -16.94
C ASP A 2 -36.78 19.79 -15.39
N THR A 3 -37.94 19.97 -14.75
CA THR A 3 -37.99 20.08 -13.27
C THR A 3 -37.95 18.74 -12.53
N GLN A 4 -38.62 17.70 -13.03
CA GLN A 4 -38.65 16.38 -12.37
C GLN A 4 -37.29 15.65 -12.45
N SER A 5 -36.59 15.74 -13.59
CA SER A 5 -35.27 15.14 -13.77
C SER A 5 -34.22 15.76 -12.85
N SER A 6 -34.28 17.08 -12.63
CA SER A 6 -33.42 17.78 -11.67
C SER A 6 -33.61 17.25 -10.26
N THR A 7 -34.85 17.14 -9.79
CA THR A 7 -35.15 16.62 -8.43
C THR A 7 -34.69 15.19 -8.20
N ILE A 8 -34.74 14.32 -9.22
CA ILE A 8 -34.26 12.94 -9.10
C ILE A 8 -32.73 12.90 -9.02
N ILE A 9 -32.03 13.72 -9.82
CA ILE A 9 -30.56 13.82 -9.78
C ILE A 9 -30.11 14.37 -8.42
N ASP A 10 -30.82 15.37 -7.88
CA ASP A 10 -30.54 15.92 -6.56
C ASP A 10 -30.74 14.85 -5.45
N GLN A 11 -31.79 14.03 -5.53
CA GLN A 11 -32.01 12.93 -4.59
C GLN A 11 -30.94 11.84 -4.68
N ILE A 12 -30.50 11.48 -5.89
CA ILE A 12 -29.44 10.48 -6.09
C ILE A 12 -28.11 11.01 -5.57
N SER A 13 -27.76 12.25 -5.89
CA SER A 13 -26.49 12.87 -5.48
C SER A 13 -26.37 13.12 -3.98
N GLN A 14 -27.51 13.19 -3.26
CA GLN A 14 -27.54 13.30 -1.81
C GLN A 14 -27.60 11.95 -1.09
N ASN A 15 -27.71 10.83 -1.80
CA ASN A 15 -27.75 9.50 -1.19
C ASN A 15 -26.37 8.83 -1.22
N PRO A 16 -25.60 8.87 -0.11
CA PRO A 16 -24.24 8.32 -0.09
C PRO A 16 -24.22 6.81 -0.32
N PHE A 17 -25.24 6.07 0.11
CA PHE A 17 -25.28 4.62 -0.09
C PHE A 17 -25.45 4.25 -1.56
N LEU A 18 -26.32 4.98 -2.26
CA LEU A 18 -26.51 4.78 -3.70
C LEU A 18 -25.24 5.18 -4.47
N LEU A 19 -24.64 6.33 -4.13
CA LEU A 19 -23.39 6.76 -4.76
C LEU A 19 -22.24 5.77 -4.50
N ALA A 20 -22.09 5.25 -3.28
CA ALA A 20 -21.09 4.22 -2.99
C ALA A 20 -21.34 2.95 -3.83
N HIS A 21 -22.60 2.58 -3.98
CA HIS A 21 -22.99 1.43 -4.81
C HIS A 21 -22.66 1.64 -6.30
N ILE A 22 -22.78 2.86 -6.81
CA ILE A 22 -22.41 3.19 -8.19
C ILE A 22 -20.89 3.26 -8.32
N PHE A 23 -20.23 4.02 -7.45
CA PHE A 23 -18.80 4.32 -7.53
C PHE A 23 -17.92 3.09 -7.28
N LYS A 24 -18.36 2.07 -6.53
CA LYS A 24 -17.54 0.86 -6.28
C LYS A 24 -17.13 0.12 -7.56
N PHE A 25 -17.85 0.33 -8.66
CA PHE A 25 -17.57 -0.28 -9.97
C PHE A 25 -16.58 0.52 -10.82
N LEU A 26 -16.21 1.73 -10.38
CA LEU A 26 -15.23 2.56 -11.06
C LEU A 26 -13.80 2.08 -10.77
N THR A 27 -12.91 2.39 -11.71
CA THR A 27 -11.47 2.17 -11.57
C THR A 27 -10.87 3.11 -10.52
N CYS A 28 -9.72 2.76 -9.94
CA CYS A 28 -9.00 3.67 -9.03
C CYS A 28 -8.72 5.04 -9.66
N GLN A 29 -8.43 5.11 -10.97
CA GLN A 29 -8.15 6.38 -11.65
C GLN A 29 -9.39 7.28 -11.74
N GLU A 30 -10.56 6.70 -11.99
CA GLU A 30 -11.83 7.44 -12.01
C GLU A 30 -12.20 7.89 -10.59
N LEU A 31 -12.05 7.02 -9.60
CA LEU A 31 -12.27 7.34 -8.20
C LEU A 31 -11.34 8.45 -7.70
N LEU A 32 -10.06 8.43 -8.09
CA LEU A 32 -9.12 9.51 -7.81
C LEU A 32 -9.60 10.86 -8.36
N LYS A 33 -10.15 10.88 -9.58
CA LYS A 33 -10.69 12.11 -10.17
C LYS A 33 -11.91 12.60 -9.39
N LEU A 34 -12.84 11.69 -9.04
CA LEU A 34 -14.05 12.03 -8.31
C LEU A 34 -13.77 12.52 -6.88
N ALA A 35 -12.78 11.93 -6.20
CA ALA A 35 -12.39 12.31 -4.84
C ALA A 35 -11.85 13.74 -4.74
N LYS A 36 -11.53 14.39 -5.87
CA LYS A 36 -11.05 15.79 -5.93
C LYS A 36 -12.15 16.79 -6.25
N ILE A 37 -13.35 16.31 -6.61
CA ILE A 37 -14.44 17.20 -7.04
C ILE A 37 -15.06 17.90 -5.84
N CYS A 38 -15.36 17.15 -4.77
CA CYS A 38 -15.93 17.70 -3.54
C CYS A 38 -15.62 16.81 -2.33
N GLU A 39 -15.69 17.38 -1.14
CA GLU A 39 -15.44 16.69 0.13
C GLU A 39 -16.39 15.50 0.35
N ASN A 40 -17.66 15.61 -0.04
CA ASN A 40 -18.60 14.50 0.07
C ASN A 40 -18.16 13.27 -0.75
N PHE A 41 -17.65 13.48 -1.96
CA PHE A 41 -17.13 12.37 -2.77
C PHE A 41 -15.80 11.86 -2.22
N HIS A 42 -14.95 12.76 -1.73
CA HIS A 42 -13.73 12.38 -1.05
C HIS A 42 -14.01 11.40 0.10
N ASP A 43 -14.87 11.79 1.04
CA ASP A 43 -15.21 10.99 2.21
C ASP A 43 -15.86 9.67 1.80
N LEU A 44 -16.79 9.71 0.85
CA LEU A 44 -17.44 8.52 0.33
C LEU A 44 -16.42 7.52 -0.24
N ILE A 45 -15.52 8.01 -1.08
CA ILE A 45 -14.55 7.19 -1.80
C ILE A 45 -13.50 6.65 -0.84
N VAL A 46 -12.86 7.51 -0.05
CA VAL A 46 -11.78 7.13 0.86
C VAL A 46 -12.30 6.28 2.00
N ASN A 47 -13.34 6.74 2.71
CA ASN A 47 -13.74 6.12 3.98
C ASN A 47 -14.72 4.94 3.82
N HIS A 48 -15.40 4.82 2.68
CA HIS A 48 -16.37 3.73 2.45
C HIS A 48 -15.95 2.77 1.34
N ILE A 49 -15.48 3.27 0.20
CA ILE A 49 -15.15 2.40 -0.95
C ILE A 49 -13.73 1.84 -0.78
N TRP A 50 -12.73 2.71 -0.68
CA TRP A 50 -11.32 2.32 -0.65
C TRP A 50 -10.95 1.59 0.63
N LYS A 51 -11.56 1.98 1.76
CA LYS A 51 -11.44 1.26 3.03
C LYS A 51 -11.73 -0.23 2.92
N LEU A 52 -12.68 -0.63 2.07
CA LEU A 52 -13.01 -2.04 1.85
C LEU A 52 -12.24 -2.64 0.68
N LYS A 53 -12.12 -1.90 -0.43
CA LYS A 53 -11.53 -2.40 -1.69
C LYS A 53 -10.00 -2.57 -1.60
N TYR A 54 -9.32 -1.73 -0.83
CA TYR A 54 -7.86 -1.64 -0.79
C TYR A 54 -7.26 -1.84 0.61
N GLU A 55 -8.02 -2.41 1.55
CA GLU A 55 -7.53 -2.76 2.89
C GLU A 55 -6.30 -3.68 2.85
N ASN A 56 -6.33 -4.65 1.92
CA ASN A 56 -5.27 -5.62 1.66
C ASN A 56 -4.62 -5.33 0.32
N LEU A 57 -3.76 -4.31 0.28
CA LEU A 57 -3.22 -3.76 -0.96
C LEU A 57 -2.04 -4.57 -1.48
N HIS A 58 -2.10 -4.99 -2.74
CA HIS A 58 -1.00 -5.68 -3.42
C HIS A 58 -0.50 -4.86 -4.60
N ILE A 59 0.67 -4.25 -4.45
CA ILE A 59 1.33 -3.43 -5.47
C ILE A 59 2.45 -4.21 -6.14
N LEU A 60 2.38 -4.23 -7.46
CA LEU A 60 3.49 -4.63 -8.30
C LEU A 60 4.10 -3.39 -8.97
N GLU A 61 5.35 -3.10 -8.64
CA GLU A 61 6.11 -1.99 -9.20
C GLU A 61 6.88 -2.46 -10.43
N PHE A 62 6.58 -1.85 -11.59
CA PHE A 62 7.23 -2.15 -12.85
C PHE A 62 7.51 -0.87 -13.64
N MET A 63 8.79 -0.53 -13.77
CA MET A 63 9.26 0.70 -14.42
C MET A 63 8.63 1.94 -13.75
N SER A 64 7.77 2.67 -14.46
CA SER A 64 7.03 3.84 -13.94
C SER A 64 5.53 3.55 -13.77
N LYS A 65 5.16 2.27 -13.70
CA LYS A 65 3.78 1.80 -13.56
C LYS A 65 3.64 0.99 -12.27
N TYR A 66 2.49 1.17 -11.63
CA TYR A 66 2.14 0.56 -10.35
C TYR A 66 0.84 -0.21 -10.55
N ILE A 67 0.92 -1.52 -10.48
CA ILE A 67 -0.20 -2.41 -10.75
C ILE A 67 -0.80 -2.84 -9.42
N ILE A 68 -2.06 -2.46 -9.18
CA ILE A 68 -2.85 -2.97 -8.05
C ILE A 68 -3.40 -4.33 -8.47
N SER A 69 -2.85 -5.38 -7.86
CA SER A 69 -3.04 -6.78 -8.28
C SER A 69 -4.01 -7.57 -7.39
N ASN A 70 -4.57 -6.95 -6.37
CA ASN A 70 -5.62 -7.52 -5.52
C ASN A 70 -7.04 -7.12 -5.97
N VAL A 71 -7.18 -6.53 -7.16
CA VAL A 71 -8.46 -6.13 -7.76
C VAL A 71 -8.61 -6.73 -9.16
N THR A 72 -9.85 -7.00 -9.57
CA THR A 72 -10.16 -7.62 -10.86
C THR A 72 -11.07 -6.71 -11.69
N PRO A 73 -10.67 -6.29 -12.90
CA PRO A 73 -9.33 -6.47 -13.49
C PRO A 73 -8.26 -5.71 -12.70
N ASN A 74 -6.99 -6.08 -12.87
CA ASN A 74 -5.86 -5.34 -12.29
C ASN A 74 -5.92 -3.87 -12.73
N GLU A 75 -5.68 -2.96 -11.78
CA GLU A 75 -5.67 -1.53 -12.04
C GLU A 75 -4.24 -1.02 -12.18
N ILE A 76 -3.99 -0.12 -13.13
CA ILE A 76 -2.65 0.39 -13.42
C ILE A 76 -2.63 1.89 -13.14
N LEU A 77 -1.73 2.31 -12.25
CA LEU A 77 -1.48 3.71 -11.92
C LEU A 77 -0.12 4.15 -12.46
N LEU A 78 -0.05 5.39 -12.94
CA LEU A 78 1.22 6.06 -13.17
C LEU A 78 1.76 6.58 -11.83
N GLU A 79 3.06 6.89 -11.78
CA GLU A 79 3.71 7.34 -10.55
C GLU A 79 2.98 8.48 -9.83
N LYS A 80 2.53 9.50 -10.57
CA LYS A 80 1.80 10.63 -10.00
C LYS A 80 0.51 10.17 -9.30
N ASP A 81 -0.30 9.38 -10.00
CA ASP A 81 -1.58 8.89 -9.50
C ASP A 81 -1.38 7.92 -8.34
N TYR A 82 -0.32 7.11 -8.37
CA TYR A 82 0.04 6.20 -7.29
C TYR A 82 0.42 6.94 -6.00
N LYS A 83 1.25 7.99 -6.10
CA LYS A 83 1.61 8.82 -4.94
C LYS A 83 0.39 9.43 -4.29
N GLU A 84 -0.49 9.99 -5.11
CA GLU A 84 -1.71 10.63 -4.65
C GLU A 84 -2.70 9.62 -4.04
N PHE A 85 -2.87 8.46 -4.69
CA PHE A 85 -3.66 7.36 -4.13
C PHE A 85 -3.17 6.96 -2.74
N LEU A 86 -1.86 6.74 -2.57
CA LEU A 86 -1.33 6.39 -1.26
C LEU A 86 -1.54 7.51 -0.24
N GLN A 87 -1.24 8.76 -0.60
CA GLN A 87 -1.44 9.92 0.29
C GLN A 87 -2.86 9.99 0.86
N LEU A 88 -3.86 9.69 0.03
CA LEU A 88 -5.25 9.70 0.45
C LEU A 88 -5.68 8.42 1.19
N ASN A 89 -5.05 7.28 0.92
CA ASN A 89 -5.53 5.96 1.35
C ASN A 89 -4.67 5.27 2.42
N VAL A 90 -3.52 5.81 2.83
CA VAL A 90 -2.58 5.14 3.76
C VAL A 90 -3.25 4.64 5.04
N ASN A 91 -4.20 5.39 5.59
CA ASN A 91 -4.90 5.05 6.83
C ASN A 91 -5.88 3.88 6.66
N ASN A 92 -6.24 3.49 5.44
CA ASN A 92 -7.13 2.36 5.21
C ASN A 92 -6.39 1.03 5.02
N ILE A 93 -5.08 1.07 4.79
CA ILE A 93 -4.30 -0.11 4.42
C ILE A 93 -3.86 -0.84 5.70
N LYS A 94 -4.31 -2.08 5.87
CA LYS A 94 -3.93 -2.96 6.99
C LYS A 94 -2.87 -3.97 6.62
N GLN A 95 -2.88 -4.43 5.37
CA GLN A 95 -1.87 -5.31 4.81
C GLN A 95 -1.35 -4.73 3.51
N LEU A 96 -0.03 -4.69 3.36
CA LEU A 96 0.64 -4.18 2.18
C LEU A 96 1.61 -5.22 1.63
N LYS A 97 1.40 -5.61 0.39
CA LYS A 97 2.33 -6.41 -0.40
C LYS A 97 2.96 -5.55 -1.47
N ILE A 98 4.29 -5.49 -1.50
CA ILE A 98 5.05 -4.81 -2.54
C ILE A 98 5.91 -5.86 -3.23
N SER A 99 5.79 -5.95 -4.55
CA SER A 99 6.67 -6.78 -5.38
C SER A 99 7.28 -5.91 -6.47
N THR A 100 8.52 -6.18 -6.86
CA THR A 100 9.12 -5.53 -8.03
C THR A 100 9.57 -6.57 -9.03
N PHE A 101 9.45 -6.27 -10.33
CA PHE A 101 10.06 -7.08 -11.40
C PHE A 101 11.42 -6.52 -11.85
N SER A 102 11.95 -5.55 -11.11
CA SER A 102 13.04 -4.72 -11.58
C SER A 102 14.40 -5.30 -11.17
N MET A 103 15.06 -5.97 -12.11
CA MET A 103 16.52 -6.21 -12.06
C MET A 103 17.33 -4.89 -12.03
N LEU A 104 16.69 -3.73 -12.19
CA LEU A 104 17.33 -2.43 -12.39
C LEU A 104 17.70 -1.70 -11.10
N ASN A 105 17.94 -2.40 -9.99
CA ASN A 105 18.45 -1.80 -8.76
C ASN A 105 17.60 -0.65 -8.19
N LYS A 106 16.30 -0.57 -8.48
CA LYS A 106 15.44 0.51 -7.96
C LYS A 106 14.84 0.13 -6.61
N CYS A 107 14.99 1.05 -5.66
CA CYS A 107 14.25 1.07 -4.41
C CYS A 107 12.75 1.23 -4.69
N SER A 108 11.91 0.63 -3.83
CA SER A 108 10.47 0.87 -3.91
C SER A 108 10.17 2.34 -3.65
N ILE A 109 9.33 2.95 -4.50
CA ILE A 109 8.93 4.34 -4.29
C ILE A 109 8.11 4.48 -3.00
N THR A 110 7.41 3.43 -2.59
CA THR A 110 6.55 3.42 -1.41
C THR A 110 7.33 3.79 -0.14
N PHE A 111 8.60 3.37 -0.04
CA PHE A 111 9.48 3.73 1.08
C PHE A 111 10.03 5.16 0.99
N GLN A 112 9.95 5.78 -0.18
CA GLN A 112 10.45 7.15 -0.42
C GLN A 112 9.40 8.23 -0.18
N LEU A 113 8.11 7.88 -0.15
CA LEU A 113 7.02 8.88 -0.01
C LEU A 113 6.89 9.47 1.38
N ASN A 114 7.62 8.94 2.37
CA ASN A 114 7.56 9.37 3.75
C ASN A 114 6.12 9.46 4.31
N LEU A 115 5.28 8.48 3.97
CA LEU A 115 3.91 8.40 4.43
C LEU A 115 3.85 7.47 5.64
N GLU A 116 3.17 7.90 6.70
CA GLU A 116 2.90 7.07 7.87
C GLU A 116 1.66 6.18 7.62
N PHE A 117 1.81 4.87 7.78
CA PHE A 117 0.73 3.90 7.63
C PHE A 117 0.26 3.47 9.02
N SER A 118 -0.54 4.33 9.64
CA SER A 118 -1.00 4.21 11.04
C SER A 118 -1.79 2.93 11.34
N ASN A 119 -2.35 2.26 10.32
CA ASN A 119 -3.14 1.04 10.49
C ASN A 119 -2.48 -0.21 9.88
N LEU A 120 -1.27 -0.06 9.32
CA LEU A 120 -0.58 -1.18 8.69
C LEU A 120 -0.02 -2.12 9.75
N SER A 121 -0.48 -3.37 9.70
CA SER A 121 -0.09 -4.43 10.62
C SER A 121 0.73 -5.53 9.96
N GLU A 122 0.62 -5.68 8.64
CA GLU A 122 1.40 -6.65 7.87
C GLU A 122 2.04 -6.02 6.64
N LEU A 123 3.35 -6.19 6.50
CA LEU A 123 4.13 -5.79 5.34
C LEU A 123 4.80 -7.01 4.75
N SER A 124 4.64 -7.20 3.44
CA SER A 124 5.34 -8.24 2.70
C SER A 124 6.02 -7.62 1.50
N VAL A 125 7.33 -7.72 1.44
CA VAL A 125 8.16 -7.21 0.35
C VAL A 125 8.77 -8.37 -0.41
N ARG A 126 8.74 -8.29 -1.74
CA ARG A 126 9.29 -9.32 -2.61
C ARG A 126 10.13 -8.72 -3.72
N ASP A 127 11.30 -9.31 -3.95
CA ASP A 127 12.19 -8.95 -5.05
C ASP A 127 12.53 -7.43 -5.00
N VAL A 128 12.65 -6.87 -3.79
CA VAL A 128 12.92 -5.44 -3.55
C VAL A 128 14.39 -5.24 -3.17
N LYS A 129 15.01 -4.19 -3.70
CA LYS A 129 16.32 -3.72 -3.25
C LYS A 129 16.16 -2.67 -2.15
N PHE A 130 16.65 -2.99 -0.96
CA PHE A 130 16.72 -2.12 0.20
C PHE A 130 17.95 -1.20 0.15
N MET A 131 17.70 0.09 0.28
CA MET A 131 18.69 1.11 0.55
C MET A 131 18.90 1.27 2.06
N ALA A 132 20.01 1.90 2.46
CA ALA A 132 20.37 2.05 3.87
C ALA A 132 19.31 2.76 4.71
N ASP A 133 18.56 3.69 4.11
CA ASP A 133 17.52 4.45 4.81
C ASP A 133 16.13 3.80 4.74
N ASP A 134 15.93 2.78 3.91
CA ASP A 134 14.61 2.15 3.77
C ASP A 134 14.17 1.48 5.07
N ILE A 135 15.08 0.80 5.77
CA ILE A 135 14.78 0.18 7.07
C ILE A 135 14.40 1.24 8.10
N LYS A 136 15.10 2.39 8.10
CA LYS A 136 14.72 3.52 8.97
C LYS A 136 13.33 4.04 8.62
N CYS A 137 13.03 4.22 7.34
CA CYS A 137 11.71 4.62 6.88
C CYS A 137 10.62 3.63 7.33
N ILE A 138 10.85 2.32 7.19
CA ILE A 138 9.94 1.28 7.66
C ILE A 138 9.69 1.41 9.16
N THR A 139 10.77 1.51 9.95
CA THR A 139 10.65 1.59 11.41
C THR A 139 9.93 2.86 11.89
N ARG A 140 10.05 3.97 11.16
CA ARG A 140 9.37 5.23 11.48
C ARG A 140 7.93 5.23 11.03
N ASN A 141 7.68 4.75 9.82
CA ASN A 141 6.42 5.00 9.12
C ASN A 141 5.38 3.91 9.35
N PHE A 142 5.78 2.72 9.84
CA PHE A 142 4.89 1.59 10.11
C PHE A 142 4.89 1.25 11.61
N PRO A 143 4.43 2.18 12.47
CA PRO A 143 4.62 2.07 13.92
C PRO A 143 3.96 0.83 14.53
N TYR A 144 2.86 0.34 13.95
CA TYR A 144 2.10 -0.81 14.46
C TYR A 144 2.33 -2.10 13.66
N LEU A 145 3.45 -2.19 12.94
CA LEU A 145 3.77 -3.37 12.14
C LEU A 145 3.99 -4.59 13.04
N ARG A 146 3.14 -5.62 12.87
CA ARG A 146 3.18 -6.87 13.63
C ARG A 146 3.87 -7.99 12.88
N LYS A 147 3.77 -7.98 11.55
CA LYS A 147 4.38 -8.98 10.69
C LYS A 147 5.13 -8.34 9.53
N PHE A 148 6.38 -8.73 9.37
CA PHE A 148 7.23 -8.29 8.26
C PHE A 148 7.80 -9.49 7.52
N ASP A 149 7.31 -9.73 6.30
CA ASP A 149 7.80 -10.77 5.40
C ASP A 149 8.71 -10.16 4.33
N ILE A 150 9.94 -10.65 4.23
CA ILE A 150 10.95 -10.22 3.27
C ILE A 150 11.29 -11.42 2.40
N LYS A 151 11.02 -11.33 1.10
CA LYS A 151 11.23 -12.44 0.17
C LYS A 151 12.14 -12.04 -0.99
N ASN A 152 13.22 -12.79 -1.22
CA ASN A 152 14.17 -12.56 -2.31
C ASN A 152 14.62 -11.08 -2.41
N CYS A 153 14.81 -10.42 -1.28
CA CYS A 153 15.19 -9.00 -1.26
C CYS A 153 16.71 -8.86 -1.18
N PHE A 154 17.21 -7.71 -1.63
CA PHE A 154 18.64 -7.44 -1.79
C PHE A 154 19.03 -6.16 -1.06
N ARG A 155 20.28 -6.07 -0.62
CA ARG A 155 20.88 -4.84 -0.08
C ARG A 155 21.29 -3.87 -1.20
N ALA A 156 21.68 -2.67 -0.81
CA ALA A 156 22.16 -1.63 -1.72
C ALA A 156 23.34 -2.09 -2.62
N ASN A 157 24.21 -2.96 -2.13
CA ASN A 157 25.32 -3.54 -2.89
C ASN A 157 24.92 -4.75 -3.77
N GLY A 158 23.63 -5.11 -3.82
CA GLY A 158 23.11 -6.24 -4.58
C GLY A 158 23.23 -7.59 -3.87
N ALA A 159 23.86 -7.66 -2.69
CA ALA A 159 23.90 -8.91 -1.92
C ALA A 159 22.52 -9.21 -1.34
N ALA A 160 22.12 -10.47 -1.42
CA ALA A 160 20.86 -10.94 -0.87
C ALA A 160 20.78 -10.73 0.66
N ILE A 161 19.56 -10.49 1.14
CA ILE A 161 19.23 -10.40 2.56
C ILE A 161 18.90 -11.81 3.03
N HIS A 162 19.70 -12.36 3.93
CA HIS A 162 19.51 -13.70 4.47
C HIS A 162 19.22 -13.70 5.97
N THR A 163 19.66 -12.65 6.66
CA THR A 163 19.62 -12.61 8.12
C THR A 163 19.15 -11.25 8.63
N MET A 164 18.78 -11.20 9.91
CA MET A 164 18.43 -9.95 10.59
C MET A 164 19.60 -8.95 10.61
N LYS A 165 20.84 -9.43 10.70
CA LYS A 165 22.06 -8.60 10.64
C LYS A 165 22.20 -7.83 9.33
N ASP A 166 21.55 -8.32 8.26
CA ASP A 166 21.56 -7.66 6.95
C ASP A 166 20.59 -6.48 6.87
N LEU A 167 19.67 -6.34 7.83
CA LEU A 167 18.63 -5.30 7.88
C LEU A 167 19.01 -4.21 8.89
N ASP A 168 18.97 -4.57 10.17
CA ASP A 168 19.34 -3.76 11.33
C ASP A 168 19.24 -4.69 12.55
N ASN A 169 20.25 -4.70 13.43
CA ASN A 169 20.23 -5.54 14.64
C ASN A 169 19.13 -5.11 15.61
N ASP A 170 18.67 -3.86 15.52
CA ASP A 170 17.73 -3.27 16.48
C ASP A 170 16.30 -3.20 15.91
N ILE A 171 16.01 -3.90 14.81
CA ILE A 171 14.70 -3.81 14.14
C ILE A 171 13.53 -4.17 15.07
N PHE A 172 13.70 -5.13 15.99
CA PHE A 172 12.67 -5.48 16.98
C PHE A 172 12.52 -4.48 18.12
N GLU A 173 13.54 -3.66 18.38
CA GLU A 173 13.48 -2.57 19.36
C GLU A 173 12.72 -1.39 18.76
N ARG A 174 12.98 -1.08 17.48
CA ARG A 174 12.33 0.03 16.78
C ARG A 174 10.90 -0.29 16.35
N LEU A 175 10.64 -1.52 15.91
CA LEU A 175 9.29 -2.02 15.65
C LEU A 175 8.77 -2.75 16.88
N MET A 176 8.37 -1.98 17.89
CA MET A 176 7.99 -2.51 19.21
C MET A 176 6.89 -3.58 19.13
N HIS A 177 5.97 -3.43 18.17
CA HIS A 177 4.84 -4.34 17.93
C HIS A 177 5.17 -5.53 17.03
N LEU A 178 6.40 -5.64 16.49
CA LEU A 178 6.77 -6.71 15.58
C LEU A 178 6.83 -8.05 16.30
N GLU A 179 5.95 -8.96 15.92
CA GLU A 179 5.83 -10.32 16.46
C GLU A 179 6.56 -11.32 15.56
N VAL A 180 6.51 -11.09 14.25
CA VAL A 180 7.00 -12.01 13.23
C VAL A 180 7.85 -11.27 12.20
N LEU A 181 9.12 -11.68 12.07
CA LEU A 181 10.00 -11.30 10.97
C LEU A 181 10.39 -12.55 10.20
N LYS A 182 10.01 -12.60 8.93
CA LYS A 182 10.30 -13.71 8.04
C LYS A 182 11.22 -13.26 6.92
N ILE A 183 12.32 -13.95 6.73
CA ILE A 183 13.27 -13.70 5.65
C ILE A 183 13.36 -14.97 4.81
N GLU A 184 12.79 -14.94 3.61
CA GLU A 184 12.85 -16.02 2.64
C GLU A 184 13.74 -15.63 1.47
N HIS A 185 14.61 -16.52 1.06
CA HIS A 185 15.29 -16.45 -0.22
C HIS A 185 15.16 -17.81 -0.91
N THR A 186 15.17 -17.84 -2.24
CA THR A 186 15.06 -19.07 -3.05
C THR A 186 15.91 -20.26 -2.61
N PHE A 187 16.99 -20.04 -1.85
CA PHE A 187 17.90 -21.08 -1.36
C PHE A 187 17.94 -21.21 0.17
N GLN A 188 17.34 -20.29 0.94
CA GLN A 188 17.40 -20.29 2.42
C GLN A 188 16.16 -19.59 3.01
N ASN A 189 15.54 -20.20 4.02
CA ASN A 189 14.44 -19.59 4.78
C ASN A 189 14.86 -19.41 6.24
N VAL A 190 14.72 -18.20 6.76
CA VAL A 190 14.97 -17.88 8.16
C VAL A 190 13.74 -17.21 8.76
N TYR A 191 13.35 -17.69 9.93
CA TYR A 191 12.15 -17.23 10.64
C TYR A 191 12.52 -16.77 12.03
N TYR A 192 12.15 -15.54 12.36
CA TYR A 192 12.34 -14.95 13.67
C TYR A 192 10.97 -14.64 14.28
N ARG A 193 10.77 -15.07 15.52
CA ARG A 193 9.56 -14.80 16.29
C ARG A 193 9.98 -14.18 17.61
N LYS A 194 9.43 -13.01 17.93
CA LYS A 194 9.65 -12.38 19.23
C LYS A 194 8.94 -13.24 20.28
N GLN A 195 9.68 -13.74 21.28
CA GLN A 195 9.06 -14.34 22.47
C GLN A 195 8.54 -13.19 23.33
N LEU A 196 7.23 -13.14 23.53
CA LEU A 196 6.53 -12.12 24.33
C LEU A 196 6.55 -12.50 25.81
#